data_AF-A0A453GSL3-F1
#
_entry.id   AF-A0A453GSL3-F1
#
_cell.length_a   1.000
_cell.length_b   1.000
_cell.length_c   1.000
_cell.angle_alpha   90.00
_cell.angle_beta   90.00
_cell.angle_gamma   90.00
#
_symmetry.space_group_name_H-M   'P 1'
#
loop_
_entity.id
_entity.type
_entity.pdbx_description
1 polymer ?
#
loop_
_entity_poly.entity_id
_entity_poly.type
_entity_poly.pdbx_seq_one_letter_code
_entity_poly.pdbx_strand_id
1 'polypeptide(L)'
;NPKPLDQDAQRTGAAQEAVNGIRRASKAMTEQEARQILGISEKTSWEEIVKKYDTMFEKNAKSGSFYLQSKVHRAKECLESIYHDKPDIMN
;
A
#
# COMPACT_ATOMS: atom_id res chain seq x y z
N ASN A 1 -35.71 -28.78 44.18
CA ASN A 1 -34.27 -29.08 44.19
C ASN A 1 -33.71 -28.88 42.78
N PRO A 2 -33.29 -27.67 42.36
CA PRO A 2 -32.52 -27.51 41.13
C PRO A 2 -31.03 -27.69 41.45
N LYS A 3 -30.34 -28.54 40.68
CA LYS A 3 -28.87 -28.63 40.73
C LYS A 3 -28.27 -27.37 40.07
N PRO A 4 -27.35 -26.64 40.71
CA PRO A 4 -26.49 -25.70 40.02
C PRO A 4 -25.12 -26.31 39.72
N LEU A 5 -24.38 -25.59 38.87
CA LEU A 5 -22.92 -25.55 38.74
C LEU A 5 -22.26 -26.42 37.67
N ASP A 6 -21.92 -25.77 36.56
CA ASP A 6 -20.59 -25.74 35.92
C ASP A 6 -20.56 -24.37 35.19
N GLN A 7 -20.15 -23.28 35.84
CA GLN A 7 -18.77 -22.83 36.04
C GLN A 7 -17.89 -22.75 34.78
N ASP A 8 -17.57 -21.50 34.43
CA ASP A 8 -16.30 -21.06 33.89
C ASP A 8 -15.95 -21.39 32.43
N ALA A 9 -16.31 -20.47 31.53
CA ALA A 9 -15.52 -20.18 30.34
C ALA A 9 -15.37 -18.66 30.14
N GLN A 10 -14.78 -17.99 31.13
CA GLN A 10 -14.07 -16.73 30.89
C GLN A 10 -12.81 -17.03 30.06
N ARG A 11 -12.89 -17.06 28.72
CA ARG A 11 -11.71 -16.84 27.86
C ARG A 11 -12.10 -16.68 26.39
N THR A 12 -12.29 -15.46 25.93
CA THR A 12 -11.67 -15.00 24.66
C THR A 12 -11.88 -13.50 24.46
N GLY A 13 -10.99 -12.71 25.08
CA GLY A 13 -10.64 -11.39 24.58
C GLY A 13 -9.86 -11.52 23.27
N ALA A 14 -10.51 -11.97 22.20
CA ALA A 14 -9.91 -12.12 20.87
C ALA A 14 -10.75 -11.49 19.75
N ALA A 15 -11.73 -10.65 20.08
CA ALA A 15 -12.57 -9.97 19.09
C ALA A 15 -12.09 -8.55 18.72
N GLN A 16 -11.07 -7.99 19.39
CA GLN A 16 -10.63 -6.60 19.17
C GLN A 16 -9.30 -6.45 18.41
N GLU A 17 -8.57 -7.52 18.16
CA GLU A 17 -7.23 -7.46 17.52
C GLU A 17 -7.28 -7.65 15.98
N ALA A 18 -8.45 -7.91 15.38
CA ALA A 18 -8.58 -8.12 13.93
C ALA A 18 -9.08 -6.88 13.17
N VAL A 19 -9.43 -5.78 13.85
CA VAL A 19 -9.94 -4.56 13.20
C VAL A 19 -8.83 -3.56 12.81
N ASN A 20 -7.60 -3.77 13.31
CA ASN A 20 -6.48 -2.87 12.98
C ASN A 20 -5.79 -3.22 11.65
N GLY A 21 -5.97 -4.45 11.14
CA GLY A 21 -5.46 -4.88 9.83
C GLY A 21 -6.27 -4.33 8.65
N ILE A 22 -7.57 -4.08 8.85
CA ILE A 22 -8.49 -3.64 7.78
C ILE A 22 -8.42 -2.13 7.56
N ARG A 23 -8.08 -1.33 8.59
CA ARG A 23 -7.93 0.14 8.44
C ARG A 23 -6.79 0.57 7.50
N ARG A 24 -5.86 -0.32 7.16
CA ARG A 24 -4.79 -0.07 6.17
C ARG A 24 -5.18 -0.46 4.74
N ALA A 25 -6.24 -1.27 4.56
CA ALA A 25 -6.63 -1.75 3.24
C ALA A 25 -7.40 -0.71 2.40
N SER A 26 -7.94 0.33 3.05
CA SER A 26 -8.82 1.32 2.41
C SER A 26 -8.19 2.70 2.23
N LYS A 27 -6.91 2.90 2.57
CA LYS A 27 -6.25 4.18 2.31
C LYS A 27 -5.86 4.20 0.84
N ALA A 28 -6.45 5.13 0.08
CA ALA A 28 -5.97 5.46 -1.26
C ALA A 28 -4.46 5.68 -1.20
N MET A 29 -3.72 5.10 -2.16
CA MET A 29 -2.27 5.17 -2.16
C MET A 29 -1.83 6.63 -2.25
N THR A 30 -1.03 7.06 -1.26
CA THR A 30 -0.54 8.43 -1.18
C THR A 30 0.70 8.63 -2.05
N GLU A 31 1.03 9.88 -2.39
CA GLU A 31 2.27 10.23 -3.10
C GLU A 31 3.51 9.65 -2.42
N GLN A 32 3.56 9.78 -1.10
CA GLN A 32 4.67 9.32 -0.27
C GLN A 32 4.79 7.79 -0.32
N GLU A 33 3.67 7.06 -0.24
CA GLU A 33 3.68 5.60 -0.41
C GLU A 33 4.14 5.19 -1.81
N ALA A 34 3.66 5.88 -2.86
CA ALA A 34 4.09 5.61 -4.22
C ALA A 34 5.60 5.80 -4.40
N ARG A 35 6.17 6.87 -3.81
CA ARG A 35 7.61 7.12 -3.80
C ARG A 35 8.37 6.04 -3.03
N GLN A 36 7.85 5.59 -1.90
CA GLN A 36 8.46 4.49 -1.12
C GLN A 36 8.43 3.16 -1.89
N ILE A 37 7.34 2.85 -2.59
CA ILE A 37 7.21 1.65 -3.42
C ILE A 37 8.25 1.65 -4.55
N LEU A 38 8.44 2.80 -5.21
CA LEU A 38 9.44 2.96 -6.28
C LEU A 38 10.87 3.19 -5.75
N GLY A 39 11.03 3.42 -4.45
CA GLY A 39 12.33 3.70 -3.82
C GLY A 39 12.96 4.99 -4.33
N ILE A 40 12.15 6.04 -4.51
CA ILE A 40 12.55 7.36 -5.02
C ILE A 40 12.35 8.45 -3.96
N SER A 41 13.09 9.55 -4.10
CA SER A 41 12.93 10.72 -3.23
C SER A 41 11.93 11.72 -3.82
N GLU A 42 11.47 12.69 -3.02
CA GLU A 42 10.56 13.75 -3.44
C GLU A 42 11.15 14.66 -4.51
N LYS A 43 12.48 14.76 -4.57
CA LYS A 43 13.23 15.56 -5.55
C LYS A 43 13.44 14.84 -6.90
N THR A 44 12.86 13.66 -7.08
CA THR A 44 13.09 12.85 -8.28
C THR A 44 12.26 13.40 -9.43
N SER A 45 12.89 13.68 -10.57
CA SER A 45 12.21 14.13 -11.79
C SER A 45 11.33 13.04 -12.37
N TRP A 46 10.24 13.41 -13.07
CA TRP A 46 9.31 12.47 -13.68
C TRP A 46 10.00 11.40 -14.56
N GLU A 47 10.98 11.81 -15.35
CA GLU A 47 11.77 10.90 -16.20
C GLU A 47 12.45 9.78 -15.40
N GLU A 48 13.06 10.12 -14.27
CA GLU A 48 13.70 9.16 -13.37
C GLU A 48 12.67 8.26 -12.67
N ILE A 49 11.48 8.79 -12.36
CA ILE A 49 10.35 8.00 -11.83
C ILE A 49 9.93 6.92 -12.83
N VAL A 50 9.72 7.31 -14.10
CA VAL A 50 9.33 6.38 -15.17
C VAL A 50 10.40 5.31 -15.38
N LYS A 51 11.68 5.70 -15.42
CA LYS A 51 12.81 4.78 -15.56
C LYS A 51 12.89 3.78 -14.39
N LYS A 52 12.66 4.25 -13.16
CA LYS A 52 12.67 3.42 -11.96
C LYS A 52 11.49 2.43 -11.95
N TYR A 53 10.31 2.92 -12.33
CA TYR A 53 9.12 2.11 -12.54
C TYR A 53 9.37 1.00 -13.55
N ASP A 54 9.90 1.32 -14.73
CA ASP A 54 10.13 0.34 -15.81
C ASP A 54 11.08 -0.78 -15.37
N THR A 55 12.19 -0.39 -14.74
CA THR A 55 13.17 -1.33 -14.17
C THR A 55 12.54 -2.26 -13.13
N MET A 56 11.73 -1.71 -12.21
CA MET A 56 11.05 -2.50 -11.18
C MET A 56 9.96 -3.40 -11.78
N PHE A 57 9.21 -2.89 -12.76
CA PHE A 57 8.12 -3.61 -13.41
C PHE A 57 8.66 -4.81 -14.19
N GLU A 58 9.73 -4.63 -14.97
CA GLU A 58 10.36 -5.73 -15.69
C GLU A 58 10.93 -6.79 -14.74
N LYS A 59 11.63 -6.35 -13.68
CA LYS A 59 12.18 -7.26 -12.66
C LYS A 59 11.07 -8.03 -11.94
N ASN A 60 9.97 -7.37 -11.61
CA ASN A 60 8.81 -7.99 -10.97
C ASN A 60 8.01 -8.87 -11.93
N ALA A 61 7.99 -8.58 -13.23
CA ALA A 61 7.37 -9.47 -14.21
C ALA A 61 8.13 -10.81 -14.34
N LYS A 62 9.46 -10.78 -14.17
CA LYS A 62 10.31 -11.97 -14.25
C LYS A 62 10.35 -12.80 -12.95
N SER A 63 10.30 -12.16 -11.79
CA SER A 63 10.52 -12.84 -10.50
C SER A 63 9.62 -12.37 -9.35
N GLY A 64 8.75 -11.40 -9.60
CA GLY A 64 7.81 -10.87 -8.62
C GLY A 64 6.47 -11.61 -8.65
N SER A 65 5.55 -11.15 -7.79
CA SER A 65 4.17 -11.61 -7.78
C SER A 65 3.24 -10.55 -8.38
N PHE A 66 2.06 -11.00 -8.81
CA PHE A 66 1.00 -10.10 -9.30
C PHE A 66 0.67 -8.97 -8.31
N TYR A 67 0.76 -9.24 -7.00
CA TYR A 67 0.56 -8.23 -5.97
C TYR A 67 1.63 -7.13 -5.99
N LEU A 68 2.91 -7.50 -6.10
CA LEU A 68 4.00 -6.52 -6.19
C LEU A 68 3.90 -5.70 -7.48
N GLN A 69 3.58 -6.36 -8.59
CA GLN A 69 3.39 -5.67 -9.87
C GLN A 69 2.22 -4.68 -9.82
N SER A 70 1.09 -5.09 -9.24
CA SER A 70 -0.07 -4.21 -9.04
C SER A 70 0.26 -3.02 -8.13
N LYS A 71 1.12 -3.20 -7.11
CA LYS A 71 1.57 -2.11 -6.24
C LYS A 71 2.46 -1.11 -6.97
N VAL A 72 3.41 -1.60 -7.79
CA VAL A 72 4.30 -0.74 -8.60
C VAL A 72 3.50 0.03 -9.65
N HIS A 73 2.51 -0.62 -10.29
CA HIS A 73 1.61 0.05 -11.23
C HIS A 73 0.79 1.16 -10.56
N ARG A 74 0.15 0.86 -9.43
CA ARG A 74 -0.61 1.83 -8.64
C ARG A 74 0.25 3.01 -8.20
N ALA A 75 1.50 2.78 -7.82
CA ALA A 75 2.44 3.83 -7.45
C ALA A 75 2.70 4.80 -8.61
N LYS A 76 2.90 4.27 -9.82
CA LYS A 76 3.05 5.08 -11.03
C LYS A 76 1.79 5.91 -11.30
N GLU A 77 0.60 5.30 -11.28
CA GLU A 77 -0.66 6.01 -11.52
C GLU A 77 -0.91 7.14 -10.50
N CYS A 78 -0.61 6.89 -9.23
CA CYS A 78 -0.69 7.91 -8.17
C CYS A 78 0.23 9.09 -8.44
N LEU A 79 1.47 8.84 -8.85
CA LEU A 79 2.40 9.92 -9.19
C LEU A 79 1.96 10.62 -10.48
N GLU A 80 1.55 9.89 -11.51
CA GLU A 80 1.07 10.45 -12.78
C GLU A 80 -0.09 11.43 -12.56
N SER A 81 -1.07 11.05 -11.73
CA SER A 81 -2.17 11.94 -11.36
C SER A 81 -1.71 13.23 -10.69
N ILE A 82 -0.64 13.19 -9.89
CA ILE A 82 -0.12 14.37 -9.19
C ILE A 82 0.72 15.25 -10.10
N TYR A 83 1.49 14.66 -11.01
CA TYR A 83 2.25 15.41 -12.01
C TYR A 83 1.34 16.03 -13.07
N HIS A 84 0.25 15.35 -13.45
CA HIS A 84 -0.75 15.89 -14.37
C HIS A 84 -1.62 16.98 -13.74
N ASP A 85 -1.88 16.90 -12.43
CA ASP A 85 -2.58 17.94 -11.66
C ASP A 85 -1.67 19.11 -11.24
N LYS A 86 -0.34 19.00 -11.45
CA LYS A 86 0.60 20.12 -11.35
C LYS A 86 0.84 20.72 -12.75
N PRO A 87 0.05 21.70 -13.20
CA PRO A 87 0.21 22.28 -14.53
C PRO A 87 1.47 23.13 -14.73
N ASP A 88 2.35 23.36 -13.75
CA ASP A 88 3.50 24.24 -13.94
C ASP A 88 4.61 24.02 -12.89
N ILE A 89 5.63 23.24 -13.25
CA ILE A 89 7.01 23.60 -12.92
C ILE A 89 7.78 23.52 -14.24
N MET A 90 7.43 24.45 -15.12
CA MET A 90 8.24 24.81 -16.27
C MET A 90 8.44 26.33 -16.18
N ASN A 91 9.27 26.74 -15.22
CA ASN A 91 9.91 28.06 -15.20
C ASN A 91 11.41 27.86 -15.05
#